data_AF-A0AAQ3Y606-F1
#
_entry.id   AF-A0AAQ3Y606-F1
#
_cell.length_a   1.000
_cell.length_b   1.000
_cell.length_c   1.000
_cell.angle_alpha   90.00
_cell.angle_beta   90.00
_cell.angle_gamma   90.00
#
_symmetry.space_group_name_H-M   'P 1'
#
loop_
_entity.id
_entity.type
_entity.pdbx_description
1 polymer ?
#
loop_
_entity_poly.entity_id
_entity_poly.type
_entity_poly.pdbx_seq_one_letter_code
_entity_poly.pdbx_strand_id
1 'polypeptide(L)'
;MSEIQKQQEIDQKNYQFRIRLEQFQEDQLAIRKEQHYIEEQQEEFFQLQQQEQAAYDFVLGNCDPEERSFFEERGDDSLHLAKKAQREFDEQLLQLKKDERSLFDQEEKLKAEQHAFWKKSEEKENGA
;
A
#
# COMPACT_ATOMS: atom_id res chain seq x y z
N MET A 1 -39.96 -24.70 2.15
CA MET A 1 -38.56 -24.86 2.59
C MET A 1 -38.57 -25.31 4.04
N SER A 2 -37.81 -26.36 4.37
CA SER A 2 -37.69 -26.80 5.77
C SER A 2 -36.84 -25.81 6.57
N GLU A 3 -37.04 -25.77 7.89
CA GLU A 3 -36.22 -24.95 8.80
C GLU A 3 -34.73 -25.29 8.70
N ILE A 4 -34.42 -26.57 8.48
CA ILE A 4 -33.05 -27.07 8.28
C ILE A 4 -32.39 -26.43 7.05
N GLN A 5 -33.13 -26.30 5.94
CA GLN A 5 -32.61 -25.66 4.72
C GLN A 5 -32.34 -24.17 4.94
N LYS A 6 -33.22 -23.47 5.66
CA LYS A 6 -33.03 -22.05 6.00
C LYS A 6 -31.81 -21.83 6.90
N GLN A 7 -31.62 -22.70 7.91
CA GLN A 7 -30.46 -22.61 8.80
C GLN A 7 -29.15 -22.82 8.03
N GLN A 8 -29.10 -23.81 7.13
CA GLN A 8 -27.94 -24.07 6.29
C GLN A 8 -27.58 -22.87 5.39
N GLU A 9 -28.57 -22.18 4.82
CA GLU A 9 -28.35 -20.96 4.03
C GLU A 9 -27.75 -19.83 4.87
N ILE A 10 -28.21 -19.67 6.12
CA ILE A 10 -27.69 -18.67 7.05
C ILE A 10 -26.25 -18.97 7.44
N ASP A 11 -25.96 -20.22 7.79
CA ASP A 11 -24.61 -20.65 8.18
C ASP A 11 -23.63 -20.49 7.01
N GLN A 12 -24.06 -20.82 5.78
CA GLN A 12 -23.25 -20.64 4.59
C GLN A 12 -22.95 -19.16 4.31
N LYS A 13 -23.96 -18.27 4.43
CA LYS A 13 -23.79 -16.82 4.30
C LYS A 13 -22.83 -16.26 5.35
N ASN A 14 -22.98 -16.67 6.61
CA ASN A 14 -22.11 -16.25 7.71
C ASN A 14 -20.66 -16.70 7.49
N TYR A 15 -20.47 -17.93 7.02
CA TYR A 15 -19.15 -18.44 6.64
C TYR A 15 -18.51 -17.59 5.54
N GLN A 16 -19.27 -17.24 4.49
CA GLN A 16 -18.79 -16.39 3.40
C GLN A 16 -18.39 -15.00 3.89
N PHE A 17 -19.19 -14.36 4.76
CA PHE A 17 -18.83 -13.08 5.36
C PHE A 17 -17.52 -13.16 6.14
N ARG A 18 -17.35 -14.21 6.95
CA ARG A 18 -16.12 -14.39 7.76
C ARG A 18 -14.89 -14.52 6.88
N ILE A 19 -14.91 -15.44 5.90
CA ILE A 19 -13.77 -15.64 5.00
C ILE A 19 -13.42 -14.36 4.24
N ARG A 20 -14.43 -13.61 3.79
CA ARG A 20 -14.18 -12.38 3.05
C ARG A 20 -13.62 -11.25 3.92
N LEU A 21 -14.05 -11.15 5.19
CA LEU A 21 -13.47 -10.22 6.16
C LEU A 21 -12.02 -10.58 6.48
N GLU A 22 -11.72 -11.86 6.71
CA GLU A 22 -10.36 -12.35 6.92
C GLU A 22 -9.46 -11.99 5.73
N GLN A 23 -9.91 -12.22 4.50
CA GLN A 23 -9.17 -11.84 3.30
C GLN A 23 -8.86 -10.34 3.25
N PHE A 24 -9.85 -9.47 3.53
CA PHE A 24 -9.60 -8.03 3.53
C PHE A 24 -8.55 -7.61 4.57
N GLN A 25 -8.55 -8.25 5.75
CA GLN A 25 -7.58 -7.96 6.81
C GLN A 25 -6.17 -8.44 6.44
N GLU A 26 -6.07 -9.61 5.79
CA GLU A 26 -4.81 -10.11 5.25
C GLU A 26 -4.25 -9.19 4.15
N ASP A 27 -5.10 -8.75 3.22
CA ASP A 27 -4.73 -7.84 2.14
C ASP A 27 -4.27 -6.48 2.68
N GLN A 28 -4.98 -5.92 3.67
CA GLN A 28 -4.57 -4.68 4.37
C GLN A 28 -3.20 -4.84 5.05
N LEU A 29 -2.96 -5.98 5.72
CA LEU A 29 -1.67 -6.26 6.36
C LEU A 29 -0.54 -6.39 5.32
N ALA A 30 -0.81 -7.04 4.19
CA ALA A 30 0.16 -7.17 3.10
C ALA A 30 0.55 -5.79 2.56
N ILE A 31 -0.43 -4.92 2.28
CA ILE A 31 -0.18 -3.56 1.81
C ILE A 31 0.63 -2.75 2.82
N ARG A 32 0.35 -2.86 4.13
CA ARG A 32 1.15 -2.15 5.15
C ARG A 32 2.60 -2.61 5.19
N LYS A 33 2.84 -3.91 5.02
CA LYS A 33 4.22 -4.43 4.93
C LYS A 33 4.93 -3.90 3.70
N GLU A 34 4.24 -3.81 2.57
CA GLU A 34 4.79 -3.27 1.33
C GLU A 34 5.07 -1.76 1.45
N GLN A 35 4.17 -0.98 2.04
CA GLN A 35 4.40 0.44 2.34
C GLN A 35 5.66 0.61 3.19
N HIS A 36 5.79 -0.16 4.28
CA HIS A 36 6.95 -0.07 5.16
C HIS A 36 8.25 -0.44 4.45
N TYR A 37 8.23 -1.50 3.64
CA TYR A 37 9.38 -1.90 2.83
C TYR A 37 9.82 -0.79 1.86
N ILE A 38 8.87 -0.11 1.20
CA ILE A 38 9.20 1.01 0.31
C ILE A 38 9.77 2.20 1.09
N GLU A 39 9.24 2.49 2.28
CA GLU A 39 9.79 3.53 3.16
C GLU A 39 11.23 3.23 3.58
N GLU A 40 11.56 1.97 3.91
CA GLU A 40 12.94 1.54 4.18
C GLU A 40 13.84 1.73 2.96
N GLN A 41 13.37 1.35 1.76
CA GLN A 41 14.12 1.54 0.51
C GLN A 41 14.33 3.03 0.19
N GLN A 42 13.36 3.90 0.48
CA GLN A 42 13.53 5.35 0.35
C GLN A 42 14.60 5.89 1.30
N GLU A 43 14.66 5.40 2.54
CA GLU A 43 15.68 5.81 3.51
C GLU A 43 17.07 5.36 3.07
N GLU A 44 17.23 4.10 2.67
CA GLU A 44 18.49 3.57 2.13
C GLU A 44 18.95 4.37 0.90
N PHE A 45 18.02 4.65 -0.01
CA PHE A 45 18.30 5.46 -1.20
C PHE A 45 18.75 6.88 -0.85
N PHE A 46 18.13 7.51 0.14
CA PHE A 46 18.51 8.83 0.61
C PHE A 46 19.94 8.85 1.20
N GLN A 47 20.33 7.81 1.92
CA GLN A 47 21.71 7.69 2.43
C GLN A 47 22.71 7.52 1.29
N LEU A 48 22.40 6.70 0.29
CA LEU A 48 23.24 6.53 -0.90
C LEU A 48 23.40 7.85 -1.67
N GLN A 49 22.31 8.61 -1.83
CA GLN A 49 22.35 9.91 -2.51
C GLN A 49 23.26 10.91 -1.78
N GLN A 50 23.25 10.94 -0.45
CA GLN A 50 24.15 11.79 0.33
C GLN A 50 25.63 11.40 0.13
N GLN A 51 25.92 10.10 0.09
CA GLN A 51 27.27 9.60 -0.17
C GLN A 51 27.74 9.94 -1.58
N GLU A 52 26.86 9.80 -2.57
CA GLU A 52 27.14 10.18 -3.95
C GLU A 52 27.41 11.68 -4.07
N GLN A 53 26.59 12.53 -3.45
CA GLN A 53 26.81 13.98 -3.46
C GLN A 53 28.16 14.34 -2.84
N ALA A 54 28.50 13.74 -1.68
CA ALA A 54 29.79 13.97 -1.05
C ALA A 54 30.97 13.53 -1.95
N ALA A 55 30.80 12.44 -2.70
CA ALA A 55 31.80 11.99 -3.67
C ALA A 55 31.94 12.97 -4.85
N TYR A 56 30.84 13.50 -5.38
CA TYR A 56 30.87 14.52 -6.43
C TYR A 56 31.51 15.81 -5.95
N ASP A 57 31.15 16.30 -4.76
CA ASP A 57 31.74 17.51 -4.17
C ASP A 57 33.26 17.35 -4.00
N PHE A 58 33.71 16.17 -3.58
CA PHE A 58 35.14 15.86 -3.50
C PHE A 58 35.81 15.89 -4.88
N VAL A 59 35.24 15.23 -5.89
CA VAL A 59 35.81 15.22 -7.25
C VAL A 59 35.87 16.64 -7.83
N LEU A 60 34.79 17.41 -7.74
CA LEU A 60 34.72 18.79 -8.24
C LEU A 60 35.67 19.74 -7.50
N GLY A 61 36.02 19.44 -6.24
CA GLY A 61 37.01 20.18 -5.47
C GLY A 61 38.46 19.89 -5.86
N ASN A 62 38.72 18.75 -6.52
CA ASN A 62 40.08 18.26 -6.80
C ASN A 62 40.38 18.05 -8.29
N CYS A 63 39.39 18.18 -9.18
CA CYS A 63 39.58 17.98 -10.61
C CYS A 63 40.18 19.21 -11.31
N ASP A 64 40.85 18.98 -12.44
CA ASP A 64 41.36 20.05 -13.28
C ASP A 64 40.20 20.90 -13.85
N PRO A 65 40.38 22.22 -14.03
CA PRO A 65 39.32 23.10 -14.55
C PRO A 65 38.77 22.66 -15.91
N GLU A 66 39.61 22.06 -16.75
CA GLU A 66 39.25 21.56 -18.08
C GLU A 66 38.33 20.33 -18.02
N GLU A 67 38.40 19.54 -16.95
CA GLU A 67 37.57 18.34 -16.73
C GLU A 67 36.32 18.63 -15.89
N ARG A 68 36.30 19.76 -15.19
CA ARG A 68 35.23 20.14 -14.25
C ARG A 68 33.85 20.10 -14.89
N SER A 69 33.69 20.65 -16.09
CA SER A 69 32.39 20.68 -16.77
C SER A 69 31.84 19.29 -17.07
N PHE A 70 32.71 18.32 -17.35
CA PHE A 70 32.31 16.93 -17.58
C PHE A 70 31.72 16.30 -16.31
N PHE A 71 32.33 16.55 -15.15
CA PHE A 71 31.83 16.03 -13.87
C PHE A 71 30.57 16.76 -13.39
N GLU A 72 30.44 18.06 -13.66
CA GLU A 72 29.23 18.84 -13.37
C GLU A 72 28.03 18.32 -14.14
N GLU A 73 28.16 18.12 -15.47
CA GLU A 73 27.09 17.55 -16.31
C GLU A 73 26.64 16.17 -15.81
N ARG A 74 27.59 15.32 -15.46
CA ARG A 74 27.29 13.97 -14.95
C ARG A 74 26.63 14.00 -13.57
N GLY A 75 27.02 14.94 -12.72
CA GLY A 75 26.37 15.18 -11.42
C GLY A 75 24.93 15.62 -11.57
N ASP A 76 24.65 16.52 -12.51
CA ASP A 76 23.30 16.97 -12.84
C ASP A 76 22.42 15.83 -13.37
N ASP A 77 22.97 14.99 -14.26
CA ASP A 77 22.30 13.79 -14.76
C ASP A 77 21.97 12.80 -13.64
N SER A 78 22.93 12.55 -12.74
CA SER A 78 22.69 11.65 -11.61
C SER A 78 21.63 12.20 -10.66
N LEU A 79 21.69 13.50 -10.36
CA LEU A 79 20.67 14.18 -9.55
C LEU A 79 19.28 14.10 -10.20
N HIS A 80 19.21 14.21 -11.53
CA HIS A 80 17.95 14.05 -12.26
C HIS A 80 17.38 12.63 -12.09
N LEU A 81 18.23 11.60 -12.24
CA LEU A 81 17.84 10.21 -12.04
C LEU A 81 17.39 9.96 -10.59
N ALA A 82 18.10 10.52 -9.61
CA ALA A 82 17.73 10.37 -8.20
C ALA A 82 16.37 11.01 -7.89
N LYS A 83 16.11 12.21 -8.40
CA LYS A 83 14.78 12.86 -8.28
C LYS A 83 13.69 12.04 -8.96
N LYS A 84 13.99 11.39 -10.08
CA LYS A 84 13.04 10.51 -10.76
C LYS A 84 12.71 9.29 -9.91
N ALA A 85 13.72 8.60 -9.38
CA ALA A 85 13.54 7.45 -8.49
C ALA A 85 12.73 7.82 -7.23
N GLN A 86 13.01 8.98 -6.63
CA GLN A 86 12.24 9.48 -5.49
C GLN A 86 10.75 9.65 -5.80
N ARG A 87 10.42 10.21 -6.97
CA ARG A 87 9.03 10.33 -7.43
C ARG A 87 8.38 8.98 -7.65
N GLU A 88 9.11 8.00 -8.21
CA GLU A 88 8.59 6.65 -8.42
C GLU A 88 8.22 5.99 -7.09
N PHE A 89 9.03 6.15 -6.04
CA PHE A 89 8.68 5.69 -4.70
C PHE A 89 7.44 6.39 -4.14
N ASP A 90 7.35 7.72 -4.27
CA ASP A 90 6.20 8.50 -3.80
C ASP A 90 4.89 8.09 -4.51
N GLU A 91 4.96 7.84 -5.82
CA GLU A 91 3.84 7.35 -6.61
C GLU A 91 3.38 5.95 -6.16
N GLN A 92 4.33 5.04 -5.90
CA GLN A 92 4.03 3.71 -5.38
C GLN A 92 3.38 3.77 -3.99
N LEU A 93 3.94 4.55 -3.06
CA LEU A 93 3.36 4.73 -1.72
C LEU A 93 1.96 5.35 -1.78
N LEU A 94 1.75 6.33 -2.67
CA LEU A 94 0.44 6.93 -2.87
C LEU A 94 -0.57 5.90 -3.39
N GLN A 95 -0.16 5.04 -4.31
CA GLN A 95 -1.03 3.99 -4.85
C GLN A 95 -1.40 2.97 -3.76
N LEU A 96 -0.42 2.49 -2.99
CA LEU A 96 -0.66 1.57 -1.87
C LEU A 96 -1.61 2.17 -0.83
N LYS A 97 -1.48 3.47 -0.50
CA LYS A 97 -2.39 4.16 0.42
C LYS A 97 -3.82 4.25 -0.12
N LYS A 98 -3.99 4.44 -1.43
CA LYS A 98 -5.31 4.40 -2.07
C LYS A 98 -5.90 3.00 -2.03
N ASP A 99 -5.11 1.97 -2.29
CA ASP A 99 -5.55 0.59 -2.30
C ASP A 99 -5.93 0.12 -0.88
N GLU A 100 -5.13 0.47 0.13
CA GLU A 100 -5.47 0.24 1.54
C GLU A 100 -6.81 0.91 1.89
N ARG A 101 -7.01 2.17 1.47
CA ARG A 101 -8.28 2.87 1.72
C ARG A 101 -9.46 2.18 1.02
N SER A 102 -9.27 1.73 -0.22
CA SER A 102 -10.29 0.99 -0.97
C SER A 102 -10.68 -0.31 -0.26
N LEU A 103 -9.70 -1.03 0.31
CA LEU A 103 -9.97 -2.24 1.10
C LEU A 103 -10.76 -1.93 2.38
N PHE A 104 -10.44 -0.84 3.08
CA PHE A 104 -11.24 -0.41 4.23
C PHE A 104 -12.69 -0.11 3.85
N ASP A 105 -12.89 0.67 2.78
CA ASP A 105 -14.24 1.00 2.31
C ASP A 105 -15.02 -0.27 1.89
N GLN A 106 -14.35 -1.28 1.32
CA GLN A 106 -14.95 -2.58 0.99
C GLN A 106 -15.27 -3.42 2.23
N GLU A 107 -14.38 -3.44 3.22
CA GLU A 107 -14.59 -4.12 4.49
C GLU A 107 -15.79 -3.52 5.25
N GLU A 108 -15.89 -2.19 5.30
CA GLU A 108 -17.02 -1.49 5.93
C GLU A 108 -18.36 -1.82 5.24
N LYS A 109 -18.38 -1.83 3.89
CA LYS A 109 -19.56 -2.24 3.13
C LYS A 109 -19.96 -3.68 3.46
N LEU A 110 -19.00 -4.59 3.52
CA LEU A 110 -19.26 -5.99 3.84
C LEU A 110 -19.81 -6.15 5.27
N LYS A 111 -19.27 -5.42 6.25
CA LYS A 111 -19.78 -5.40 7.63
C LYS A 111 -21.21 -4.86 7.68
N ALA A 112 -21.52 -3.82 6.92
CA ALA A 112 -22.88 -3.29 6.82
C ALA A 112 -23.85 -4.31 6.19
N GLU A 113 -23.42 -5.03 5.14
CA GLU A 113 -24.19 -6.11 4.53
C GLU A 113 -24.45 -7.26 5.50
N GLN A 114 -23.43 -7.69 6.24
CA GLN A 114 -23.54 -8.73 7.26
C GLN A 114 -24.54 -8.33 8.35
N HIS A 115 -24.44 -7.09 8.86
CA HIS A 115 -25.36 -6.59 9.88
C HIS A 115 -26.80 -6.46 9.36
N ALA A 116 -26.99 -6.01 8.11
CA ALA A 116 -28.31 -5.97 7.48
C ALA A 116 -28.88 -7.38 7.25
N PHE A 117 -28.03 -8.36 6.95
CA PHE A 117 -28.41 -9.76 6.83
C PHE A 117 -28.91 -10.32 8.18
N TRP A 118 -28.20 -10.07 9.28
CA TRP A 118 -28.64 -10.48 10.61
C TRP A 118 -29.97 -9.85 11.02
N LYS A 119 -30.14 -8.54 10.84
CA LYS A 119 -31.42 -7.86 11.13
C LYS A 119 -32.61 -8.47 10.38
N LYS A 120 -32.44 -8.74 9.07
CA LYS A 120 -33.49 -9.38 8.25
C LYS A 120 -33.78 -10.82 8.67
N SER A 121 -32.83 -11.47 9.33
CA SER A 121 -32.98 -12.84 9.82
C SER A 121 -33.75 -12.85 11.15
N GLU A 122 -33.44 -11.91 12.05
CA GLU A 122 -34.15 -11.69 13.32
C GLU A 122 -35.59 -11.18 13.15
N GLU A 123 -35.84 -10.26 12.21
CA GLU A 123 -37.20 -9.75 11.91
C GLU A 123 -38.12 -10.85 11.35
N LYS A 124 -37.56 -11.86 10.68
CA LYS A 124 -38.32 -13.03 10.17
C LYS A 124 -38.63 -14.06 11.25
N GLU A 125 -37.85 -14.10 12.33
CA GLU A 125 -38.10 -14.95 13.50
C GLU A 125 -39.14 -14.34 14.44
N ASN A 126 -39.12 -13.02 14.63
CA ASN A 126 -40.03 -12.31 15.55
C ASN A 126 -41.39 -11.90 14.95
N GLY A 127 -41.62 -12.20 13.66
CA GLY A 127 -42.84 -11.84 12.92
C GLY A 127 -43.80 -13.00 12.60
N ALA A 128 -43.61 -14.16 13.23
CA ALA A 128 -44.49 -15.33 13.17
C ALA A 128 -45.22 -15.55 14.50
#